data_AF-A0A133UKE6-F1
#
_entry.id   AF-A0A133UKE6-F1
#
_cell.length_a   1.000
_cell.length_b   1.000
_cell.length_c   1.000
_cell.angle_alpha   90.00
_cell.angle_beta   90.00
_cell.angle_gamma   90.00
#
_symmetry.space_group_name_H-M   'P 1'
#
loop_
_entity.id
_entity.type
_entity.pdbx_description
1 polymer ?
#
loop_
_entity_poly.entity_id
_entity_poly.type
_entity_poly.pdbx_seq_one_letter_code
_entity_poly.pdbx_strand_id
1 'polypeptide(L)'
;MKGALVFLVVFAVLVIVTLGSPSVPPGRQVYDAIGAPETNYLILGQPVTPLVSAVFNGVIYGIIAWLGYTVLARIGSSRHKKSETKVSRPAKEPYKEQKF
;
A
#
# COMPACT_ATOMS: atom_id res chain seq x y z
N MET A 1 4.28 7.37 -4.80
CA MET A 1 3.22 7.61 -3.79
C MET A 1 2.10 6.55 -3.80
N LYS A 2 1.77 5.91 -4.94
CA LYS A 2 0.65 4.95 -5.02
C LYS A 2 0.70 3.81 -4.00
N GLY A 3 1.88 3.24 -3.73
CA GLY A 3 2.03 2.17 -2.74
C GLY A 3 1.68 2.59 -1.30
N ALA A 4 2.06 3.80 -0.88
CA ALA A 4 1.73 4.32 0.45
C ALA A 4 0.21 4.53 0.62
N LEU A 5 -0.49 4.88 -0.47
CA LEU A 5 -1.95 4.95 -0.47
C LEU A 5 -2.58 3.57 -0.25
N VAL A 6 -2.05 2.52 -0.91
CA VAL A 6 -2.52 1.14 -0.68
C VAL A 6 -2.31 0.73 0.78
N PHE A 7 -1.14 1.02 1.34
CA PHE A 7 -0.86 0.80 2.76
C PHE A 7 -1.91 1.48 3.66
N LEU A 8 -2.16 2.78 3.44
CA LEU A 8 -3.03 3.57 4.28
C LEU A 8 -4.49 3.10 4.22
N VAL A 9 -4.98 2.74 3.03
CA VAL A 9 -6.33 2.21 2.87
C VAL A 9 -6.47 0.85 3.57
N VAL A 10 -5.53 -0.07 3.36
CA VAL A 10 -5.56 -1.40 4.00
C VAL A 10 -5.46 -1.27 5.52
N PHE A 11 -4.58 -0.39 6.01
CA PHE A 11 -4.43 -0.08 7.43
C PHE A 11 -5.75 0.40 8.03
N ALA A 12 -6.40 1.41 7.43
CA ALA A 12 -7.63 1.97 7.95
C ALA A 12 -8.77 0.94 7.99
N VAL A 13 -8.93 0.15 6.92
CA VAL A 13 -9.94 -0.92 6.86
C VAL A 13 -9.70 -1.96 7.95
N LEU A 14 -8.45 -2.41 8.12
CA LEU A 14 -8.13 -3.44 9.10
C LEU A 14 -8.26 -2.97 10.55
N VAL A 15 -8.01 -1.68 10.82
CA VAL A 15 -8.27 -1.10 12.13
C VAL A 15 -9.77 -1.16 12.45
N ILE A 16 -10.62 -0.72 11.52
CA ILE A 16 -12.09 -0.75 11.70
C ILE A 16 -12.58 -2.19 11.90
N VAL A 17 -12.11 -3.11 11.05
CA VAL A 17 -12.49 -4.54 11.13
C VAL A 17 -12.03 -5.16 12.44
N THR A 18 -10.81 -4.91 12.89
CA THR A 18 -10.29 -5.49 14.14
C THR A 18 -10.97 -4.88 15.37
N LEU A 19 -11.38 -3.61 15.33
CA LEU A 19 -12.17 -3.02 16.41
C LEU A 19 -13.55 -3.68 16.53
N GLY A 20 -14.19 -4.03 15.40
CA GLY A 20 -15.45 -4.79 15.40
C GLY A 20 -15.27 -6.29 15.73
N SER A 21 -14.08 -6.85 15.47
CA SER A 21 -13.75 -8.25 15.74
C SER A 21 -12.29 -8.37 16.23
N PRO A 22 -12.06 -8.32 17.55
CA PRO A 22 -10.70 -8.33 18.13
C PRO A 22 -9.92 -9.64 17.93
N SER A 23 -10.60 -10.71 17.52
CA SER A 23 -10.00 -12.03 17.30
C SER A 23 -9.26 -12.16 15.97
N VAL A 24 -9.16 -11.09 15.18
CA VAL A 24 -8.38 -11.10 13.92
C VAL A 24 -6.89 -11.30 14.26
N PRO A 25 -6.27 -12.42 13.86
CA PRO A 25 -4.84 -12.61 14.02
C PRO A 25 -4.06 -11.71 13.03
N PRO A 26 -2.76 -11.45 13.24
CA PRO A 26 -1.93 -11.86 14.37
C PRO A 26 -1.93 -10.89 15.56
N GLY A 27 -2.67 -9.78 15.51
CA GLY A 27 -2.56 -8.67 16.46
C GLY A 27 -2.75 -9.07 17.92
N ARG A 28 -3.73 -9.93 18.19
CA ARG A 28 -3.94 -10.49 19.53
C ARG A 28 -2.78 -11.40 19.97
N GLN A 29 -2.25 -12.20 19.05
CA GLN A 29 -1.11 -13.09 19.34
C GLN A 29 0.15 -12.29 19.64
N VAL A 30 0.38 -11.17 18.93
CA VAL A 30 1.48 -10.26 19.22
C VAL A 30 1.29 -9.63 20.60
N TYR A 31 0.07 -9.20 20.94
CA TYR A 31 -0.26 -8.65 22.25
C TYR A 31 -0.04 -9.66 23.39
N ASP A 32 -0.45 -10.91 23.20
CA ASP A 32 -0.25 -11.98 24.18
C ASP A 32 1.25 -12.34 24.28
N ALA A 33 1.99 -12.33 23.17
CA ALA A 33 3.42 -12.62 23.13
C ALA A 33 4.30 -11.57 23.82
N ILE A 34 3.87 -10.30 23.84
CA ILE A 34 4.57 -9.25 24.61
C ILE A 34 4.27 -9.33 26.11
N GLY A 35 3.38 -10.23 26.56
CA GLY A 35 3.05 -10.43 27.96
C GLY A 35 2.38 -9.21 28.61
N ALA A 36 1.75 -8.35 27.80
CA ALA A 36 1.08 -7.16 28.31
C ALA A 36 -0.15 -7.58 29.12
N PRO A 37 -0.36 -7.03 30.33
CA PRO A 37 -1.53 -7.34 31.12
C PRO A 37 -2.78 -6.83 30.41
N GLU A 38 -3.83 -7.63 30.35
CA GLU A 38 -5.13 -7.17 29.85
C GLU A 38 -5.66 -6.09 30.76
N THR A 39 -5.65 -4.85 30.27
CA THR A 39 -6.17 -3.72 31.02
C THR A 39 -7.60 -3.42 30.59
N ASN A 40 -8.51 -3.35 31.57
CA ASN A 40 -9.85 -2.80 31.38
C ASN A 40 -9.86 -1.26 31.30
N TYR A 41 -8.69 -0.66 31.07
CA TYR A 41 -8.60 0.78 30.88
C TYR A 41 -9.31 1.13 29.58
N LEU A 42 -10.22 2.10 29.64
CA LEU A 42 -11.06 2.46 28.52
C LEU A 42 -10.47 3.69 27.83
N ILE A 43 -10.14 3.55 26.55
CA ILE A 43 -9.80 4.67 25.68
C ILE A 43 -11.00 4.86 24.75
N LEU A 44 -11.63 6.04 24.82
CA LEU A 44 -12.86 6.34 24.07
C LEU A 44 -14.00 5.33 24.32
N GLY A 45 -14.08 4.77 25.53
CA GLY A 45 -15.11 3.78 25.89
C GLY A 45 -14.86 2.36 25.38
N GLN A 46 -13.67 2.08 24.82
CA GLN A 46 -13.26 0.75 24.38
C GLN A 46 -12.01 0.27 25.15
N PRO A 47 -11.91 -1.03 25.48
CA PRO A 47 -10.72 -1.58 26.13
C PRO A 47 -9.45 -1.32 25.29
N VAL A 48 -8.29 -1.13 25.95
CA VAL A 48 -7.02 -0.86 25.24
C VAL A 48 -6.55 -2.05 24.39
N THR A 49 -6.75 -3.28 24.88
CA THR A 49 -6.31 -4.52 24.21
C THR A 49 -6.73 -4.62 22.74
N PRO A 50 -8.02 -4.47 22.36
CA PRO A 50 -8.45 -4.52 20.97
C PRO A 50 -7.91 -3.35 20.13
N LEU A 51 -7.71 -2.17 20.72
CA LEU A 51 -7.14 -1.02 20.01
C LEU A 51 -5.68 -1.30 19.61
N VAL A 52 -4.88 -1.81 20.54
CA VAL A 52 -3.48 -2.17 20.28
C VAL A 52 -3.40 -3.31 19.27
N SER A 53 -4.25 -4.33 19.42
CA SER A 53 -4.33 -5.46 18.48
C SER A 53 -4.71 -4.99 17.06
N ALA A 54 -5.64 -4.03 16.95
CA ALA A 54 -6.05 -3.43 15.69
C ALA A 54 -4.92 -2.68 14.99
N VAL A 55 -4.10 -1.93 15.74
CA VAL A 55 -2.92 -1.26 15.19
C VAL A 55 -1.91 -2.28 14.67
N PHE A 56 -1.61 -3.34 15.43
CA PHE A 56 -0.70 -4.39 14.97
C PHE A 56 -1.19 -5.08 13.69
N ASN A 57 -2.48 -5.44 13.63
CA ASN A 57 -3.07 -5.98 12.41
C ASN A 57 -2.94 -5.02 11.23
N GLY A 58 -3.35 -3.77 11.41
CA GLY A 58 -3.28 -2.75 10.37
C GLY A 58 -1.87 -2.60 9.82
N VAL A 59 -0.84 -2.55 10.69
CA VAL A 59 0.55 -2.41 10.27
C VAL A 59 1.04 -3.64 9.53
N ILE A 60 0.82 -4.85 10.08
CA ILE A 60 1.33 -6.10 9.50
C ILE A 60 0.70 -6.34 8.13
N TYR A 61 -0.63 -6.31 8.04
CA TYR A 61 -1.32 -6.51 6.78
C TYR A 61 -1.12 -5.37 5.80
N GLY A 62 -0.97 -4.13 6.30
CA GLY A 62 -0.60 -2.98 5.48
C GLY A 62 0.75 -3.17 4.80
N ILE A 63 1.77 -3.61 5.55
CA ILE A 63 3.11 -3.90 5.00
C ILE A 63 3.03 -5.03 3.97
N ILE A 64 2.32 -6.12 4.28
CA ILE A 64 2.15 -7.26 3.36
C ILE A 64 1.48 -6.79 2.06
N ALA A 65 0.39 -6.03 2.15
CA ALA A 65 -0.34 -5.53 0.98
C ALA A 65 0.51 -4.55 0.16
N TRP A 66 1.27 -3.68 0.82
CA TRP A 66 2.17 -2.74 0.16
C TRP A 66 3.32 -3.44 -0.56
N LEU A 67 3.93 -4.45 0.06
CA LEU A 67 4.95 -5.29 -0.56
C LEU A 67 4.39 -6.04 -1.77
N GLY A 68 3.21 -6.65 -1.62
CA GLY A 68 2.49 -7.30 -2.71
C GLY A 68 2.27 -6.34 -3.89
N TYR A 69 1.69 -5.16 -3.62
CA TYR A 69 1.50 -4.13 -4.65
C TYR A 69 2.81 -3.75 -5.34
N THR A 70 3.88 -3.55 -4.57
CA THR A 70 5.19 -3.15 -5.11
C THR A 70 5.78 -4.22 -6.03
N VAL A 71 5.67 -5.50 -5.65
CA VAL A 71 6.13 -6.63 -6.46
C VAL A 71 5.29 -6.76 -7.74
N LEU A 72 3.95 -6.73 -7.64
CA LEU A 72 3.06 -6.82 -8.80
C LEU A 72 3.28 -5.64 -9.78
N ALA A 73 3.40 -4.42 -9.26
CA ALA A 73 3.65 -3.23 -10.07
C ALA A 73 4.98 -3.31 -10.81
N ARG A 74 6.03 -3.88 -10.19
CA ARG A 74 7.34 -4.06 -10.81
C ARG A 74 7.31 -5.10 -11.92
N ILE A 75 6.55 -6.18 -11.76
CA ILE A 75 6.39 -7.22 -12.78
C ILE A 75 5.56 -6.70 -13.97
N GLY A 76 4.48 -5.96 -13.73
CA GLY A 76 3.61 -5.42 -14.76
C GLY A 76 4.21 -4.26 -15.57
N SER A 77 5.07 -3.44 -14.97
CA SER A 77 5.64 -2.24 -15.61
C SER A 77 6.68 -2.56 -16.71
N SER A 78 7.22 -3.77 -16.73
CA SER A 78 8.16 -4.24 -17.76
C SER A 78 7.54 -4.33 -19.16
N ARG A 79 6.20 -4.32 -19.28
CA ARG A 79 5.51 -4.39 -20.56
C ARG A 79 5.26 -3.03 -21.23
N HIS A 80 5.44 -1.92 -20.51
CA HIS A 80 5.02 -0.60 -21.00
C HIS A 80 6.17 0.31 -21.47
N LYS A 81 7.41 -0.19 -21.52
CA LYS A 81 8.59 0.59 -21.94
C LYS A 81 9.07 0.25 -23.37
N LYS A 82 8.14 0.04 -24.31
CA LYS A 82 8.47 -0.27 -25.73
C LYS A 82 7.80 0.64 -26.77
N SER A 83 7.18 1.76 -26.38
CA SER A 83 6.40 2.58 -27.31
C SER A 83 6.84 4.04 -27.48
N GLU A 84 8.04 4.45 -27.00
CA GLU A 84 8.45 5.87 -27.07
C GLU A 84 9.80 6.13 -27.75
N THR A 85 10.33 5.18 -28.53
CA THR A 85 11.55 5.39 -29.35
C THR A 85 11.23 5.55 -30.84
N LYS A 86 10.00 5.96 -31.19
CA LYS A 86 9.57 6.10 -32.59
C LYS A 86 9.06 7.50 -32.97
N VAL A 87 9.51 8.56 -32.30
CA VAL A 87 9.30 9.94 -32.77
C VAL A 87 10.55 10.77 -32.49
N SER A 88 11.53 10.73 -33.39
CA SER A 88 12.53 11.81 -33.59
C SER A 88 13.51 11.44 -34.70
N ARG A 89 13.01 11.29 -35.93
CA ARG A 89 13.77 11.75 -37.10
C ARG A 89 13.20 13.12 -37.45
N PRO A 90 13.90 14.24 -37.20
CA PRO A 90 13.55 15.47 -37.89
C PRO A 90 13.83 15.22 -39.38
N ALA A 91 12.76 15.14 -40.17
CA ALA A 91 12.86 15.15 -41.61
C ALA A 91 13.53 16.48 -41.98
N LYS A 92 14.77 16.41 -42.45
CA LYS A 92 15.46 17.56 -43.03
C LYS A 92 14.66 17.95 -44.28
N GLU A 93 13.95 19.08 -44.23
CA GLU A 93 13.70 19.83 -45.45
C GLU A 93 15.03 20.47 -45.88
N PRO A 94 15.40 20.31 -47.16
CA PRO A 94 15.84 21.50 -47.86
C PRO A 94 15.25 21.60 -49.27
N TYR A 95 14.63 22.76 -49.47
CA TYR A 95 14.67 23.62 -50.65
C TYR A 95 13.87 23.21 -51.90
N LYS A 96 12.78 23.97 -52.12
CA LYS A 96 12.20 24.19 -53.43
C LYS A 96 13.17 25.00 -54.29
N GLU A 97 13.80 24.37 -55.28
CA GLU A 97 14.31 25.10 -56.43
C GLU A 97 13.13 25.40 -57.37
N GLN A 98 12.68 26.65 -57.31
CA GLN A 98 11.94 27.30 -58.39
C GLN A 98 12.94 27.87 -59.42
N LYS A 99 12.43 27.99 -60.65
CA LYS A 99 12.91 28.74 -61.82
C LYS A 99 13.78 27.91 -62.80
N PHE A 100 13.54 27.91 -64.11
CA PHE A 100 12.72 28.73 -65.00
C PHE A 100 11.96 27.85 -66.00
#